data_AF-A0A939RAS9-F1
#
_entry.id   AF-A0A939RAS9-F1
#
_cell.length_a   1.000
_cell.length_b   1.000
_cell.length_c   1.000
_cell.angle_alpha   90.00
_cell.angle_beta   90.00
_cell.angle_gamma   90.00
#
_symmetry.space_group_name_H-M   'P 1'
#
loop_
_entity.id
_entity.type
_entity.pdbx_description
1 polymer ?
#
loop_
_entity_poly.entity_id
_entity_poly.type
_entity_poly.pdbx_seq_one_letter_code
_entity_poly.pdbx_strand_id
1 'polypeptide(L)'
;MKMTKKTVLAFLLIAVLAMLCGCKKTTSVESWAYNFDKSAEILKLNSDGTASYVLKVYENGVQVKKTVEYKSYKKDDSFITLTDKDGGELKLRYVKTDDGINLYEKTEYEQILKKEGNAVAGVWVDKNNSDYFYEFTEDGAFNEDGYFTGKYTVDEKECRIDFTYDGDSSKSVLYYTISGDSLIVEYPWPMVPTEKSQDSK
;
A
#
# COMPACT_ATOMS: atom_id res chain seq x y z
N MET A 1 44.77 -45.70 13.54
CA MET A 1 43.33 -46.05 13.38
C MET A 1 43.03 -46.14 11.89
N LYS A 2 42.86 -47.33 11.32
CA LYS A 2 42.61 -47.53 9.88
C LYS A 2 41.11 -47.34 9.62
N MET A 3 40.71 -46.18 9.10
CA MET A 3 39.34 -45.99 8.61
C MET A 3 39.11 -46.89 7.40
N THR A 4 38.08 -47.73 7.46
CA THR A 4 37.71 -48.62 6.36
C THR A 4 36.99 -47.83 5.26
N LYS A 5 37.15 -48.24 3.99
CA LYS A 5 36.60 -47.56 2.80
C LYS A 5 35.08 -47.32 2.87
N LYS A 6 34.34 -48.08 3.69
CA LYS A 6 32.90 -47.90 3.92
C LYS A 6 32.56 -46.69 4.81
N THR A 7 33.46 -46.31 5.73
CA THR A 7 33.26 -45.16 6.63
C THR A 7 33.53 -43.83 5.92
N VAL A 8 34.45 -43.82 4.94
CA VAL A 8 34.75 -42.64 4.11
C VAL A 8 33.59 -42.29 3.18
N LEU A 9 32.90 -43.31 2.64
CA LEU A 9 31.78 -43.11 1.72
C LEU A 9 30.53 -42.55 2.42
N ALA A 10 30.29 -42.95 3.68
CA ALA A 10 29.17 -42.43 4.48
C ALA A 10 29.36 -40.94 4.88
N PHE A 11 30.60 -40.52 5.16
CA PHE A 11 30.91 -39.12 5.44
C PHE A 11 30.80 -38.22 4.19
N LEU A 12 31.17 -38.73 3.02
CA LEU A 12 31.03 -37.99 1.76
C LEU A 12 29.55 -37.77 1.37
N LEU A 13 28.68 -38.73 1.64
CA LEU A 13 27.25 -38.62 1.33
C LEU A 13 26.54 -37.59 2.24
N ILE A 14 26.95 -37.50 3.51
CA ILE A 14 26.40 -36.52 4.48
C ILE A 14 26.88 -35.09 4.15
N ALA A 15 28.12 -34.92 3.67
CA ALA A 15 28.65 -33.62 3.27
C ALA A 15 27.96 -33.06 2.02
N VAL A 16 27.55 -33.91 1.06
CA VAL A 16 26.83 -33.49 -0.15
C VAL A 16 25.37 -33.11 0.14
N LEU A 17 24.73 -33.75 1.13
CA LEU A 17 23.37 -33.38 1.57
C LEU A 17 23.34 -32.05 2.37
N ALA A 18 24.40 -31.71 3.09
CA ALA A 18 24.50 -30.43 3.81
C ALA A 18 24.70 -29.21 2.87
N MET A 19 25.17 -29.42 1.63
CA MET A 19 25.33 -28.33 0.64
C MET A 19 24.03 -27.95 -0.08
N LEU A 20 22.94 -28.73 0.10
CA LEU A 20 21.61 -28.39 -0.43
C LEU A 20 20.81 -27.48 0.50
N CYS A 21 21.27 -27.27 1.74
CA CYS A 21 20.81 -26.18 2.61
C CYS A 21 21.57 -24.88 2.29
N GLY A 22 21.63 -24.51 1.00
CA GLY A 22 21.95 -23.13 0.66
C GLY A 22 20.82 -22.27 1.19
N CYS A 23 21.06 -21.53 2.28
CA CYS A 23 20.20 -20.42 2.67
C CYS A 23 20.03 -19.54 1.43
N LYS A 24 18.88 -19.66 0.73
CA LYS A 24 18.55 -18.76 -0.36
C LYS A 24 18.59 -17.37 0.24
N LYS A 25 19.56 -16.56 -0.17
CA LYS A 25 19.64 -15.17 0.24
C LYS A 25 18.35 -14.51 -0.23
N THR A 26 17.51 -14.09 0.71
CA THR A 26 16.30 -13.33 0.40
C THR A 26 16.71 -12.05 -0.32
N THR A 27 16.21 -11.86 -1.53
CA THR A 27 16.42 -10.65 -2.34
C THR A 27 15.08 -10.00 -2.60
N SER A 28 15.05 -8.67 -2.62
CA SER A 28 13.88 -7.93 -3.11
C SER A 28 13.66 -8.24 -4.60
N VAL A 29 12.42 -8.60 -4.93
CA VAL A 29 11.91 -8.75 -6.30
C VAL A 29 11.30 -7.43 -6.75
N GLU A 30 10.55 -6.78 -5.87
CA GLU A 30 10.05 -5.42 -6.06
C GLU A 30 10.33 -4.58 -4.81
N SER A 31 10.57 -3.29 -5.03
CA SER A 31 10.76 -2.29 -3.99
C SER A 31 10.23 -0.97 -4.53
N TRP A 32 9.30 -0.37 -3.82
CA TRP A 32 8.54 0.80 -4.23
C TRP A 32 8.69 1.92 -3.21
N ALA A 33 8.86 3.13 -3.71
CA ALA A 33 8.93 4.37 -2.96
C ALA A 33 7.96 5.38 -3.56
N TYR A 34 7.55 6.38 -2.79
CA TYR A 34 6.77 7.48 -3.36
C TYR A 34 7.58 8.21 -4.44
N ASN A 35 6.92 8.71 -5.48
CA ASN A 35 7.61 9.41 -6.57
C ASN A 35 8.36 10.68 -6.13
N PHE A 36 7.91 11.33 -5.05
CA PHE A 36 8.52 12.53 -4.47
C PHE A 36 9.65 12.24 -3.46
N ASP A 37 9.75 11.00 -2.96
CA ASP A 37 10.83 10.54 -2.08
C ASP A 37 11.20 9.10 -2.43
N LYS A 38 12.04 8.97 -3.45
CA LYS A 38 12.44 7.69 -4.02
C LYS A 38 13.39 6.87 -3.14
N SER A 39 13.88 7.47 -2.06
CA SER A 39 14.82 6.85 -1.13
C SER A 39 14.11 6.07 -0.02
N ALA A 40 12.87 6.45 0.29
CA ALA A 40 12.06 5.81 1.31
C ALA A 40 11.31 4.58 0.74
N GLU A 41 11.83 3.38 0.99
CA GLU A 41 11.15 2.11 0.67
C GLU A 41 9.82 2.03 1.44
N ILE A 42 8.69 2.11 0.72
CA ILE A 42 7.32 2.04 1.26
C ILE A 42 6.78 0.61 1.19
N LEU A 43 7.00 -0.10 0.07
CA LEU A 43 6.56 -1.48 -0.12
C LEU A 43 7.69 -2.30 -0.71
N LYS A 44 7.98 -3.45 -0.10
CA LYS A 44 8.97 -4.41 -0.57
C LYS A 44 8.37 -5.79 -0.69
N LEU A 45 8.59 -6.44 -1.83
CA LEU A 45 8.20 -7.83 -2.08
C LEU A 45 9.46 -8.66 -2.29
N ASN A 46 9.63 -9.72 -1.51
CA ASN A 46 10.84 -10.55 -1.52
C ASN A 46 10.67 -11.85 -2.32
N SER A 47 11.80 -12.43 -2.72
CA SER A 47 11.87 -13.66 -3.52
C SER A 47 11.48 -14.92 -2.76
N ASP A 48 11.46 -14.88 -1.43
CA ASP A 48 11.01 -15.97 -0.56
C ASP A 48 9.51 -15.90 -0.25
N GLY A 49 8.79 -14.93 -0.82
CA GLY A 49 7.37 -14.72 -0.63
C GLY A 49 7.02 -13.82 0.56
N THR A 50 7.99 -13.32 1.33
CA THR A 50 7.76 -12.32 2.38
C THR A 50 7.63 -10.90 1.83
N ALA A 51 7.12 -9.97 2.63
CA ALA A 51 7.01 -8.57 2.24
C ALA A 51 7.19 -7.63 3.44
N SER A 52 7.53 -6.38 3.18
CA SER A 52 7.46 -5.31 4.17
C SER A 52 6.66 -4.12 3.63
N TYR A 53 5.92 -3.44 4.50
CA TYR A 53 5.12 -2.28 4.14
C TYR A 53 5.15 -1.22 5.24
N VAL A 54 5.27 0.04 4.86
CA VAL A 54 5.24 1.18 5.78
C VAL A 54 3.80 1.62 5.99
N LEU A 55 3.29 1.45 7.22
CA LEU A 55 2.00 1.96 7.66
C LEU A 55 2.15 3.35 8.26
N LYS A 56 1.20 4.23 7.93
CA LYS A 56 0.94 5.46 8.70
C LYS A 56 -0.02 5.08 9.83
N VAL A 57 0.42 5.22 11.07
CA VAL A 57 -0.40 4.96 12.26
C VAL A 57 -0.41 6.19 13.13
N TYR A 58 -1.48 6.39 13.90
CA TYR A 58 -1.57 7.48 14.85
C TYR A 58 -1.31 6.96 16.25
N GLU A 59 -0.28 7.51 16.91
CA GLU A 59 0.07 7.21 18.29
C GLU A 59 -0.03 8.49 19.10
N ASN A 60 -0.91 8.51 20.10
CA ASN A 60 -1.15 9.69 20.94
C ASN A 60 -1.47 10.96 20.12
N GLY A 61 -2.24 10.82 19.03
CA GLY A 61 -2.62 11.92 18.13
C GLY A 61 -1.54 12.36 17.15
N VAL A 62 -0.39 11.68 17.10
CA VAL A 62 0.70 12.00 16.17
C VAL A 62 0.82 10.90 15.12
N GLN A 63 0.86 11.29 13.84
CA GLN A 63 1.12 10.35 12.76
C GLN A 63 2.59 9.89 12.81
N VAL A 64 2.81 8.58 12.88
CA VAL A 64 4.13 7.94 12.81
C VAL A 64 4.14 6.88 11.72
N LYS A 65 5.31 6.71 11.08
CA LYS A 65 5.53 5.65 10.08
C LYS A 65 6.08 4.41 10.77
N LYS A 66 5.50 3.24 10.51
CA LYS A 66 5.98 1.94 11.00
C LYS A 66 6.14 0.96 9.86
N THR A 67 7.33 0.41 9.71
CA THR A 67 7.56 -0.73 8.82
C THR A 67 7.03 -2.00 9.49
N VAL A 68 6.12 -2.68 8.79
CA VAL A 68 5.56 -3.96 9.21
C VAL A 68 6.05 -5.05 8.27
N GLU A 69 6.56 -6.14 8.85
CA GLU A 69 6.97 -7.34 8.14
C GLU A 69 5.81 -8.31 8.03
N TYR A 70 5.60 -8.85 6.82
CA TYR A 70 4.54 -9.78 6.49
C TYR A 70 5.11 -11.15 6.16
N LYS A 71 4.47 -12.18 6.69
CA LYS A 71 4.87 -13.59 6.53
C LYS A 71 4.76 -14.03 5.08
N SER A 72 3.76 -13.54 4.37
CA SER A 72 3.58 -13.83 2.94
C SER A 72 2.88 -12.70 2.20
N TYR A 73 3.02 -12.67 0.87
CA TYR A 73 2.17 -11.87 0.00
C TYR A 73 1.61 -12.67 -1.17
N LYS A 74 0.51 -12.18 -1.74
CA LYS A 74 -0.03 -12.57 -3.05
C LYS A 74 -0.27 -11.31 -3.87
N LYS A 75 -0.01 -11.38 -5.17
CA LYS A 75 -0.21 -10.27 -6.09
C LYS A 75 -0.97 -10.76 -7.32
N ASP A 76 -2.06 -10.07 -7.66
CA ASP A 76 -2.78 -10.22 -8.92
C ASP A 76 -2.74 -8.89 -9.71
N ASP A 77 -3.56 -8.73 -10.73
CA ASP A 77 -3.56 -7.52 -11.58
C ASP A 77 -4.16 -6.27 -10.92
N SER A 78 -4.82 -6.40 -9.77
CA SER A 78 -5.52 -5.30 -9.09
C SER A 78 -5.10 -5.13 -7.63
N PHE A 79 -4.59 -6.18 -6.99
CA PHE A 79 -4.32 -6.19 -5.57
C PHE A 79 -2.99 -6.84 -5.21
N ILE A 80 -2.40 -6.31 -4.14
CA ILE A 80 -1.34 -6.93 -3.35
C ILE A 80 -1.95 -7.25 -1.98
N THR A 81 -2.09 -8.53 -1.67
CA THR A 81 -2.55 -9.00 -0.35
C THR A 81 -1.36 -9.40 0.48
N LEU A 82 -1.14 -8.70 1.59
CA LEU A 82 -0.09 -8.97 2.57
C LEU A 82 -0.70 -9.73 3.75
N THR A 83 -0.10 -10.85 4.15
CA THR A 83 -0.57 -11.68 5.27
C THR A 83 0.43 -11.65 6.41
N ASP A 84 -0.02 -11.23 7.59
CA ASP A 84 0.83 -11.14 8.79
C ASP A 84 1.11 -12.53 9.39
N LYS A 85 1.85 -12.56 10.51
CA LYS A 85 2.22 -13.80 11.20
C LYS A 85 1.03 -14.56 11.80
N ASP A 86 -0.04 -13.84 12.13
CA ASP A 86 -1.25 -14.35 12.78
C ASP A 86 -2.35 -14.71 11.76
N GLY A 87 -2.11 -14.44 10.47
CA GLY A 87 -3.04 -14.72 9.37
C GLY A 87 -3.96 -13.55 9.02
N GLY A 88 -3.79 -12.38 9.65
CA GLY A 88 -4.47 -11.16 9.26
C GLY A 88 -4.03 -10.69 7.88
N GLU A 89 -4.96 -10.17 7.08
CA GLU A 89 -4.69 -9.74 5.71
C GLU A 89 -4.86 -8.22 5.56
N LEU A 90 -3.87 -7.60 4.93
CA LEU A 90 -3.96 -6.25 4.39
C LEU A 90 -4.01 -6.32 2.87
N LYS A 91 -5.16 -5.94 2.29
CA LYS A 91 -5.37 -5.90 0.84
C LYS A 91 -5.18 -4.48 0.32
N LEU A 92 -4.13 -4.29 -0.47
CA LEU A 92 -3.75 -3.03 -1.10
C LEU A 92 -4.14 -3.05 -2.57
N ARG A 93 -4.97 -2.11 -3.01
CA ARG A 93 -5.26 -1.95 -4.44
C ARG A 93 -4.07 -1.26 -5.11
N TYR A 94 -3.78 -1.63 -6.35
CA TYR A 94 -2.83 -0.90 -7.16
C TYR A 94 -3.25 -0.85 -8.62
N VAL A 95 -2.77 0.16 -9.34
CA VAL A 95 -2.92 0.29 -10.79
C VAL A 95 -1.53 0.50 -11.37
N LYS A 96 -1.17 -0.26 -12.41
CA LYS A 96 0.10 -0.08 -13.13
C LYS A 96 0.07 1.23 -13.93
N THR A 97 1.18 1.94 -13.92
CA THR A 97 1.42 3.12 -14.76
C THR A 97 2.67 2.88 -15.61
N ASP A 98 2.97 3.79 -16.53
CA ASP A 98 4.15 3.65 -17.41
C ASP A 98 5.47 3.63 -16.60
N ASP A 99 5.53 4.43 -15.52
CA ASP A 99 6.73 4.64 -14.71
C ASP A 99 6.71 3.89 -13.35
N GLY A 100 5.63 3.19 -13.03
CA GLY A 100 5.51 2.47 -11.76
C GLY A 100 4.10 1.99 -11.45
N ILE A 101 3.61 2.30 -10.26
CA ILE A 101 2.25 1.97 -9.81
C ILE A 101 1.61 3.15 -9.08
N ASN A 102 0.28 3.26 -9.16
CA ASN A 102 -0.48 3.97 -8.14
C ASN A 102 -0.89 2.95 -7.08
N LEU A 103 -0.32 3.05 -5.87
CA LEU A 103 -0.74 2.22 -4.74
C LEU A 103 -1.82 2.98 -3.96
N TYR A 104 -2.92 2.31 -3.67
CA TYR A 104 -4.07 2.92 -3.01
C TYR A 104 -3.99 2.73 -1.49
N GLU A 105 -3.84 3.85 -0.77
CA GLU A 105 -3.79 3.86 0.68
C GLU A 105 -5.16 4.18 1.28
N LYS A 106 -5.49 3.52 2.38
CA LYS A 106 -6.80 3.65 3.03
C LYS A 106 -6.76 4.69 4.13
N THR A 107 -7.74 5.58 4.14
CA THR A 107 -8.04 6.50 5.24
C THR A 107 -9.51 6.39 5.59
N GLU A 108 -9.83 6.38 6.89
CA GLU A 108 -11.20 6.37 7.39
C GLU A 108 -11.61 7.79 7.81
N TYR A 109 -12.76 8.23 7.31
CA TYR A 109 -13.38 9.51 7.59
C TYR A 109 -14.73 9.31 8.27
N GLU A 110 -15.10 10.23 9.14
CA GLU A 110 -16.39 10.29 9.81
C GLU A 110 -17.26 11.40 9.22
N GLN A 111 -18.55 11.12 9.00
CA GLN A 111 -19.50 12.09 8.48
C GLN A 111 -19.87 13.10 9.57
N ILE A 112 -19.60 14.38 9.34
CA ILE A 112 -20.02 15.46 10.26
C ILE A 112 -21.23 16.24 9.73
N LEU A 113 -21.45 16.21 8.41
CA LEU A 113 -22.61 16.83 7.78
C LEU A 113 -23.04 15.98 6.59
N LYS A 114 -24.29 15.50 6.62
CA LYS A 114 -24.91 14.88 5.46
C LYS A 114 -25.50 15.95 4.55
N LYS A 115 -25.32 15.82 3.24
CA LYS A 115 -25.99 16.63 2.23
C LYS A 115 -26.86 15.74 1.35
N GLU A 116 -27.84 16.35 0.67
CA GLU A 116 -28.60 15.65 -0.37
C GLU A 116 -27.68 15.33 -1.55
N GLY A 117 -28.03 14.32 -2.36
CA GLY A 117 -27.29 13.93 -3.55
C GLY A 117 -26.83 12.47 -3.56
N ASN A 118 -25.65 12.23 -4.16
CA ASN A 118 -25.06 10.89 -4.29
C ASN A 118 -24.58 10.33 -2.94
N ALA A 119 -24.17 9.05 -2.94
CA ALA A 119 -23.78 8.34 -1.73
C ALA A 119 -22.71 9.05 -0.86
N VAL A 120 -21.81 9.82 -1.46
CA VAL A 120 -20.70 10.50 -0.74
C VAL A 120 -21.00 11.97 -0.41
N ALA A 121 -22.14 12.52 -0.83
CA ALA A 121 -22.48 13.92 -0.60
C ALA A 121 -22.53 14.26 0.91
N GLY A 122 -21.73 15.24 1.32
CA GLY A 122 -21.55 15.58 2.73
C GLY A 122 -20.17 16.14 3.05
N VAL A 123 -19.91 16.32 4.33
CA VAL A 123 -18.61 16.69 4.89
C VAL A 123 -18.11 15.53 5.73
N TRP A 124 -16.90 15.08 5.42
CA TRP A 124 -16.24 13.91 5.99
C TRP A 124 -14.89 14.35 6.54
N VAL A 125 -14.61 14.04 7.80
CA VAL A 125 -13.37 14.44 8.48
C VAL A 125 -12.57 13.20 8.85
N ASP A 126 -11.26 13.23 8.62
CA ASP A 126 -10.37 12.10 8.98
C ASP A 126 -10.46 11.87 10.49
N LYS A 127 -10.74 10.63 10.85
CA LYS A 127 -10.96 10.17 12.22
C LYS A 127 -9.77 10.41 13.15
N ASN A 128 -8.57 10.52 12.60
CA ASN A 128 -7.32 10.67 13.35
C ASN A 128 -6.71 12.08 13.25
N ASN A 129 -7.13 12.90 12.29
CA ASN A 129 -6.66 14.27 12.14
C ASN A 129 -7.68 15.16 11.45
N SER A 130 -8.31 16.07 12.21
CA SER A 130 -9.36 16.96 11.72
C SER A 130 -8.92 17.97 10.66
N ASP A 131 -7.62 18.14 10.44
CA ASP A 131 -7.10 18.99 9.35
C ASP A 131 -7.34 18.36 7.97
N TYR A 132 -7.53 17.03 7.90
CA TYR A 132 -7.85 16.34 6.66
C TYR A 132 -9.34 16.08 6.54
N PHE A 133 -9.94 16.52 5.44
CA PHE A 133 -11.38 16.39 5.21
C PHE A 133 -11.73 16.43 3.73
N TYR A 134 -12.89 15.85 3.41
CA TYR A 134 -13.57 16.04 2.14
C TYR A 134 -14.91 16.74 2.36
N GLU A 135 -15.20 17.74 1.55
CA GLU A 135 -16.55 18.27 1.37
C GLU A 135 -17.00 17.98 -0.06
N PHE A 136 -18.07 17.20 -0.18
CA PHE A 136 -18.74 16.85 -1.43
C PHE A 136 -20.12 17.51 -1.49
N THR A 137 -20.39 18.22 -2.57
CA THR A 137 -21.64 18.97 -2.80
C THR A 137 -22.58 18.25 -3.76
N GLU A 138 -23.87 18.53 -3.65
CA GLU A 138 -24.91 17.91 -4.48
C GLU A 138 -24.77 18.22 -5.98
N ASP A 139 -24.16 19.36 -6.33
CA ASP A 139 -23.92 19.80 -7.71
C ASP A 139 -22.59 19.29 -8.28
N GLY A 140 -21.92 18.36 -7.58
CA GLY A 140 -20.72 17.69 -8.05
C GLY A 140 -19.44 18.51 -7.88
N ALA A 141 -19.39 19.51 -7.01
CA ALA A 141 -18.14 20.15 -6.57
C ALA A 141 -17.56 19.45 -5.33
N PHE A 142 -16.22 19.45 -5.22
CA PHE A 142 -15.54 18.99 -4.02
C PHE A 142 -14.51 19.99 -3.49
N ASN A 143 -14.21 19.86 -2.20
CA ASN A 143 -13.08 20.49 -1.52
C ASN A 143 -12.37 19.41 -0.69
N GLU A 144 -11.06 19.30 -0.89
CA GLU A 144 -10.14 18.41 -0.19
C GLU A 144 -9.18 19.29 0.63
N ASP A 145 -9.27 19.14 1.94
CA ASP A 145 -8.44 19.80 2.96
C ASP A 145 -8.44 21.34 2.94
N GLY A 146 -9.39 21.96 2.24
CA GLY A 146 -9.45 23.42 2.09
C GLY A 146 -8.51 23.98 1.02
N TYR A 147 -7.71 23.13 0.36
CA TYR A 147 -6.68 23.55 -0.60
C TYR A 147 -6.98 23.09 -2.02
N PHE A 148 -7.49 21.87 -2.17
CA PHE A 148 -7.75 21.29 -3.49
C PHE A 148 -9.24 21.31 -3.75
N THR A 149 -9.65 21.96 -4.83
CA THR A 149 -11.06 22.10 -5.22
C THR A 149 -11.25 21.62 -6.64
N GLY A 150 -12.47 21.27 -7.00
CA GLY A 150 -12.77 20.82 -8.35
C GLY A 150 -14.17 20.23 -8.50
N LYS A 151 -14.32 19.41 -9.54
CA LYS A 151 -15.53 18.65 -9.81
C LYS A 151 -15.31 17.15 -9.61
N TYR A 152 -16.35 16.47 -9.15
CA TYR A 152 -16.34 15.03 -8.95
C TYR A 152 -17.56 14.35 -9.57
N THR A 153 -17.37 13.09 -9.97
CA THR A 153 -18.47 12.17 -10.32
C THR A 153 -18.34 10.88 -9.54
N VAL A 154 -19.47 10.22 -9.29
CA VAL A 154 -19.52 8.97 -8.52
C VAL A 154 -20.05 7.84 -9.40
N ASP A 155 -19.32 6.74 -9.42
CA ASP A 155 -19.79 5.46 -9.94
C ASP A 155 -20.07 4.53 -8.75
N GLU A 156 -21.33 4.49 -8.30
CA GLU A 156 -21.73 3.74 -7.12
C GLU A 156 -21.63 2.21 -7.31
N LYS A 157 -21.58 1.73 -8.56
CA LYS A 157 -21.44 0.29 -8.84
C LYS A 157 -20.01 -0.18 -8.63
N GLU A 158 -19.05 0.66 -9.04
CA GLU A 158 -17.61 0.40 -8.89
C GLU A 158 -17.05 0.96 -7.58
N CYS A 159 -17.90 1.61 -6.77
CA CYS A 159 -17.51 2.37 -5.59
C CYS A 159 -16.32 3.30 -5.90
N ARG A 160 -16.45 4.10 -6.96
CA ARG A 160 -15.38 4.95 -7.51
C ARG A 160 -15.80 6.42 -7.49
N ILE A 161 -14.85 7.29 -7.17
CA ILE A 161 -14.98 8.74 -7.29
C ILE A 161 -13.93 9.25 -8.26
N ASP A 162 -14.35 9.93 -9.30
CA ASP A 162 -13.45 10.54 -10.29
C ASP A 162 -13.36 12.04 -10.00
N PHE A 163 -12.18 12.53 -9.64
CA PHE A 163 -11.88 13.95 -9.43
C PHE A 163 -11.33 14.58 -10.70
N THR A 164 -11.73 15.83 -10.93
CA THR A 164 -11.09 16.77 -11.85
C THR A 164 -10.83 18.05 -11.07
N TYR A 165 -9.57 18.38 -10.85
CA TYR A 165 -9.18 19.54 -10.05
C TYR A 165 -9.38 20.85 -10.83
N ASP A 166 -9.68 21.93 -10.12
CA ASP A 166 -9.77 23.27 -10.73
C ASP A 166 -8.37 23.79 -11.08
N GLY A 167 -8.23 24.43 -12.24
CA GLY A 167 -6.98 25.07 -12.68
C GLY A 167 -5.94 24.12 -13.29
N ASP A 168 -6.15 22.81 -13.24
CA ASP A 168 -5.34 21.80 -13.91
C ASP A 168 -6.24 20.74 -14.55
N SER A 169 -5.78 20.12 -15.64
CA SER A 169 -6.44 18.96 -16.26
C SER A 169 -6.19 17.65 -15.52
N SER A 170 -5.52 17.69 -14.36
CA SER A 170 -5.24 16.52 -13.55
C SER A 170 -6.52 15.88 -13.05
N LYS A 171 -6.48 14.54 -13.07
CA LYS A 171 -7.57 13.68 -12.63
C LYS A 171 -7.03 12.71 -11.61
N SER A 172 -7.83 12.45 -10.59
CA SER A 172 -7.58 11.39 -9.63
C SER A 172 -8.78 10.47 -9.59
N VAL A 173 -8.52 9.19 -9.37
CA VAL A 173 -9.55 8.17 -9.23
C VAL A 173 -9.38 7.57 -7.86
N LEU A 174 -10.39 7.75 -7.01
CA LEU A 174 -10.45 7.23 -5.66
C LEU A 174 -11.43 6.06 -5.65
N TYR A 175 -11.19 5.06 -4.79
CA TYR A 175 -12.20 4.06 -4.47
C TYR A 175 -12.71 4.31 -3.07
N TYR A 176 -13.95 3.92 -2.80
CA TYR A 176 -14.54 4.16 -1.50
C TYR A 176 -15.34 2.98 -0.96
N THR A 177 -15.61 3.01 0.32
CA THR A 177 -16.61 2.16 0.98
C THR A 177 -17.32 3.00 2.02
N ILE A 178 -18.65 2.95 2.03
CA ILE A 178 -19.47 3.62 3.05
C ILE A 178 -20.15 2.57 3.93
N SER A 179 -20.12 2.80 5.23
CA SER A 179 -20.84 2.00 6.23
C SER A 179 -21.37 2.92 7.33
N GLY A 180 -22.64 3.32 7.22
CA GLY A 180 -23.23 4.32 8.12
C GLY A 180 -22.54 5.67 7.93
N ASP A 181 -22.07 6.25 9.05
CA ASP A 181 -21.38 7.55 9.06
C ASP A 181 -19.85 7.41 8.85
N SER A 182 -19.37 6.22 8.43
CA SER A 182 -17.96 5.97 8.11
C SER A 182 -17.75 5.85 6.61
N LEU A 183 -16.78 6.61 6.08
CA LEU A 183 -16.29 6.57 4.71
C LEU A 183 -14.83 6.13 4.73
N ILE A 184 -14.52 5.00 4.10
CA ILE A 184 -13.14 4.62 3.81
C ILE A 184 -12.84 5.08 2.39
N VAL A 185 -11.80 5.89 2.24
CA VAL A 185 -11.25 6.32 0.95
C VAL A 185 -9.95 5.57 0.69
N GLU A 186 -9.85 4.96 -0.48
CA GLU A 186 -8.62 4.44 -1.07
C GLU A 186 -8.06 5.52 -2.00
N TYR A 187 -7.03 6.24 -1.56
CA TYR A 187 -6.40 7.35 -2.29
C TYR A 187 -5.17 6.87 -3.08
N PRO A 188 -5.02 7.21 -4.37
CA PRO A 188 -3.89 6.78 -5.18
C PRO A 188 -2.60 7.54 -4.83
N TRP A 189 -1.58 6.81 -4.41
CA TRP A 189 -0.23 7.34 -4.23
C TRP A 189 0.69 6.86 -5.36
N PRO A 190 1.21 7.77 -6.20
CA PRO A 190 2.17 7.42 -7.24
C PRO A 190 3.47 6.90 -6.63
N MET A 191 3.85 5.69 -7.02
CA MET A 191 5.05 5.00 -6.59
C MET A 191 5.93 4.64 -7.77
N VAL A 192 7.23 4.71 -7.54
CA VAL A 192 8.28 4.35 -8.48
C VAL A 192 9.21 3.33 -7.84
N PRO A 193 9.99 2.56 -8.62
CA PRO A 193 10.99 1.68 -8.06
C PRO A 193 11.96 2.46 -7.15
N THR A 194 12.22 1.94 -5.94
CA THR A 194 13.12 2.59 -4.98
C THR A 194 14.52 2.74 -5.58
N GLU A 195 15.12 3.92 -5.39
CA GLU A 195 16.53 4.11 -5.70
C GLU A 195 17.35 3.29 -4.71
N LYS A 196 18.01 2.22 -5.20
CA LYS A 196 19.07 1.59 -4.40
C LYS A 196 20.12 2.67 -4.17
N SER A 197 20.31 3.10 -2.92
CA SER A 197 21.44 3.99 -2.61
C SER A 197 22.70 3.36 -3.22
N GLN A 198 23.37 4.09 -4.10
CA GLN A 198 24.68 3.71 -4.60
C GLN A 198 25.73 3.90 -3.49
N ASP A 199 25.50 3.38 -2.29
CA ASP A 199 26.53 3.31 -1.27
C ASP A 199 27.23 1.95 -1.40
N SER A 200 28.02 1.87 -2.46
CA SER A 200 29.18 1.01 -2.54
C SER A 200 30.28 1.71 -3.32
N LYS A 201 31.21 2.34 -2.60
CA LYS A 201 32.65 2.11 -2.78
C LYS A 201 33.33 2.06 -1.43
#